data_AF-A0A4R7V413-F1
#
_entry.id   AF-A0A4R7V413-F1
#
_cell.length_a   1.000
_cell.length_b   1.000
_cell.length_c   1.000
_cell.angle_alpha   90.00
_cell.angle_beta   90.00
_cell.angle_gamma   90.00
#
_symmetry.space_group_name_H-M   'P 1'
#
loop_
_entity.id
_entity.type
_entity.pdbx_description
1 polymer ?
#
loop_
_entity_poly.entity_id
_entity_poly.type
_entity_poly.pdbx_seq_one_letter_code
_entity_poly.pdbx_strand_id
1 'polypeptide(L)'
;MQWKVAILLLVTVCAGTSHAADLDFSSAADFTRMEILLKDDQGAHPDLVQLSVTLAPEAAARAKTTSREALGQPLNLSINGQHVSTTTVHSELGELLRIVMPRHVAKSLLPTLIE
;
A
#
# COMPACT_ATOMS: atom_id res chain seq x y z
N MET A 1 49.08 27.81 30.35
CA MET A 1 47.95 26.96 30.75
C MET A 1 46.71 27.39 29.96
N GLN A 2 46.02 26.42 29.34
CA GLN A 2 44.62 26.45 28.86
C GLN A 2 44.29 27.24 27.58
N TRP A 3 44.53 26.61 26.42
CA TRP A 3 43.85 26.94 25.16
C TRP A 3 42.55 26.12 25.11
N LYS A 4 41.41 26.77 25.36
CA LYS A 4 40.08 26.18 25.19
C LYS A 4 39.67 26.30 23.73
N VAL A 5 39.61 25.18 23.01
CA VAL A 5 38.86 25.09 21.75
C VAL A 5 37.66 24.19 22.01
N ALA A 6 36.47 24.79 22.07
CA ALA A 6 35.21 24.07 22.08
C ALA A 6 34.76 23.89 20.63
N ILE A 7 34.90 22.67 20.10
CA ILE A 7 34.30 22.31 18.81
C ILE A 7 32.87 21.88 19.08
N LEU A 8 31.92 22.71 18.69
CA LEU A 8 30.49 22.41 18.71
C LEU A 8 30.17 21.60 17.45
N LEU A 9 30.05 20.28 17.60
CA LEU A 9 29.73 19.35 16.51
C LEU A 9 28.21 19.40 16.28
N LEU A 10 27.78 20.13 15.24
CA LEU A 10 26.40 20.20 14.81
C LEU A 10 26.05 18.91 14.07
N VAL A 11 25.53 17.92 14.78
CA VAL A 11 24.95 16.72 14.16
C VAL A 11 23.57 17.10 13.63
N THR A 12 23.47 17.41 12.34
CA THR A 12 22.20 17.40 11.63
C THR A 12 21.73 15.96 11.52
N VAL A 13 20.87 15.53 12.45
CA VAL A 13 20.04 14.34 12.28
C VAL A 13 19.09 14.65 11.13
N CYS A 14 19.37 14.11 9.94
CA CYS A 14 18.34 13.95 8.91
C CYS A 14 17.31 12.96 9.46
N ALA A 15 16.31 13.46 10.17
CA ALA A 15 15.10 12.71 10.43
C ALA A 15 14.39 12.58 9.08
N GLY A 16 14.63 11.45 8.38
CA GLY A 16 13.79 11.06 7.26
C GLY A 16 12.38 10.91 7.80
N THR A 17 11.51 11.88 7.50
CA THR A 17 10.09 11.78 7.80
C THR A 17 9.54 10.62 6.98
N SER A 18 9.26 9.50 7.63
CA SER A 18 8.54 8.36 7.06
C SER A 18 7.12 8.81 6.73
N HIS A 19 6.94 9.47 5.59
CA HIS A 19 5.61 9.76 5.06
C HIS A 19 5.12 8.51 4.33
N ALA A 20 3.95 8.00 4.70
CA ALA A 20 3.35 6.92 3.96
C ALA A 20 3.00 7.43 2.56
N ALA A 21 3.43 6.73 1.51
CA ALA A 21 2.95 7.03 0.17
C ALA A 21 1.48 6.59 0.05
N ASP A 22 0.69 7.27 -0.75
CA ASP A 22 -0.72 6.92 -0.98
C ASP A 22 -0.89 6.35 -2.39
N LEU A 23 -1.60 5.22 -2.48
CA LEU A 23 -1.99 4.59 -3.73
C LEU A 23 -3.50 4.36 -3.72
N ASP A 24 -4.20 5.15 -4.53
CA ASP A 24 -5.65 5.09 -4.64
C ASP A 24 -6.05 4.50 -5.99
N PHE A 25 -6.96 3.52 -5.94
CA PHE A 25 -7.56 2.93 -7.13
C PHE A 25 -9.07 3.19 -7.21
N SER A 26 -9.56 3.34 -8.43
CA SER A 26 -10.99 3.25 -8.77
C SER A 26 -11.28 1.87 -9.34
N SER A 27 -12.23 1.12 -8.75
CA SER A 27 -12.58 -0.19 -9.29
C SER A 27 -13.20 -0.13 -10.70
N ALA A 28 -13.88 0.97 -11.02
CA ALA A 28 -14.52 1.18 -12.32
C ALA A 28 -13.53 1.49 -13.44
N ALA A 29 -12.44 2.21 -13.14
CA ALA A 29 -11.48 2.68 -14.14
C ALA A 29 -10.14 1.93 -14.13
N ASP A 30 -9.67 1.53 -12.95
CA ASP A 30 -8.32 1.01 -12.78
C ASP A 30 -8.25 -0.51 -12.81
N PHE A 31 -9.38 -1.22 -12.69
CA PHE A 31 -9.40 -2.69 -12.68
C PHE A 31 -10.03 -3.25 -13.95
N THR A 32 -9.29 -4.14 -14.62
CA THR A 32 -9.77 -4.87 -15.81
C THR A 32 -10.32 -6.25 -15.46
N ARG A 33 -9.89 -6.81 -14.31
CA ARG A 33 -10.40 -8.06 -13.74
C ARG A 33 -10.31 -7.99 -12.22
N MET A 34 -11.33 -8.51 -11.55
CA MET A 34 -11.34 -8.72 -10.10
C MET A 34 -11.75 -10.15 -9.79
N GLU A 35 -11.06 -10.76 -8.83
CA GLU A 35 -11.41 -12.05 -8.24
C GLU A 35 -11.35 -11.94 -6.73
N ILE A 36 -12.37 -12.44 -6.04
CA ILE A 36 -12.42 -12.37 -4.59
C ILE A 36 -12.61 -13.74 -3.94
N LEU A 37 -11.78 -14.00 -2.93
CA LEU A 37 -11.88 -15.15 -2.04
C LEU A 37 -12.38 -14.65 -0.69
N LEU A 38 -13.66 -14.89 -0.42
CA LEU A 38 -14.35 -14.43 0.80
C LEU A 38 -14.15 -15.35 2.01
N LYS A 39 -13.83 -16.62 1.75
CA LYS A 39 -13.76 -17.65 2.77
C LYS A 39 -12.90 -18.82 2.31
N ASP A 40 -11.96 -19.21 3.15
CA ASP A 40 -11.16 -20.42 3.02
C ASP A 40 -10.93 -21.02 4.42
N ASP A 41 -11.78 -21.98 4.81
CA ASP A 41 -11.72 -22.60 6.15
C ASP A 41 -10.49 -23.50 6.35
N GLN A 42 -9.82 -23.87 5.25
CA GLN A 42 -8.66 -24.76 5.27
C GLN A 42 -7.35 -23.99 5.03
N GLY A 43 -7.44 -22.68 4.76
CA GLY A 43 -6.30 -21.80 4.51
C GLY A 43 -5.60 -21.34 5.79
N ALA A 44 -4.39 -20.78 5.63
CA ALA A 44 -3.58 -20.28 6.75
C ALA A 44 -4.22 -19.07 7.47
N HIS A 45 -5.16 -18.38 6.83
CA HIS A 45 -5.76 -17.14 7.33
C HIS A 45 -7.29 -17.12 7.11
N PRO A 46 -8.06 -17.90 7.88
CA PRO A 46 -9.51 -18.02 7.69
C PRO A 46 -10.27 -16.71 8.00
N ASP A 47 -9.65 -15.76 8.69
CA ASP A 47 -10.24 -14.47 9.05
C ASP A 47 -9.97 -13.35 8.03
N LEU A 48 -9.26 -13.67 6.95
CA LEU A 48 -8.91 -12.72 5.90
C LEU A 48 -9.71 -12.97 4.63
N VAL A 49 -9.93 -11.88 3.90
CA VAL A 49 -10.48 -11.87 2.54
C VAL A 49 -9.35 -11.50 1.60
N GLN A 50 -9.27 -12.18 0.47
CA GLN A 50 -8.29 -11.87 -0.56
C GLN A 50 -8.99 -11.34 -1.81
N LEU A 51 -8.55 -10.17 -2.26
CA LEU A 51 -8.93 -9.57 -3.54
C LEU A 51 -7.71 -9.63 -4.47
N SER A 52 -7.84 -10.34 -5.58
CA SER A 52 -6.86 -10.35 -6.67
C SER A 52 -7.39 -9.44 -7.78
N VAL A 53 -6.58 -8.49 -8.25
CA VAL A 53 -6.95 -7.59 -9.34
C VAL A 53 -5.94 -7.62 -10.46
N THR A 54 -6.43 -7.44 -11.68
CA THR A 54 -5.61 -7.06 -12.83
C THR A 54 -5.84 -5.58 -13.10
N LEU A 55 -4.77 -4.80 -13.01
CA LEU A 55 -4.80 -3.36 -13.23
C LEU A 55 -4.89 -3.03 -14.72
N ALA A 56 -5.57 -1.93 -15.05
CA ALA A 56 -5.45 -1.29 -16.34
C ALA A 56 -4.02 -0.77 -16.56
N PRO A 57 -3.53 -0.64 -17.81
CA PRO A 57 -2.14 -0.24 -18.08
C PRO A 57 -1.73 1.08 -17.41
N GLU A 58 -2.61 2.08 -17.40
CA GLU A 58 -2.35 3.36 -16.74
C GLU A 58 -2.23 3.21 -15.22
N ALA A 59 -3.13 2.44 -14.60
CA ALA A 59 -3.09 2.15 -13.17
C ALA A 59 -1.85 1.36 -12.76
N ALA A 60 -1.45 0.37 -13.58
CA ALA A 60 -0.22 -0.40 -13.36
C ALA A 60 1.02 0.50 -13.43
N ALA A 61 1.08 1.42 -14.39
CA ALA A 61 2.17 2.40 -14.49
C ALA A 61 2.23 3.31 -13.24
N ARG A 62 1.08 3.81 -12.77
CA ARG A 62 1.01 4.61 -11.53
C ARG A 62 1.45 3.82 -10.30
N ALA A 63 0.97 2.58 -10.16
CA ALA A 63 1.33 1.69 -9.05
C ALA A 63 2.84 1.39 -9.03
N LYS A 64 3.43 1.13 -10.20
CA LYS A 64 4.86 0.89 -10.35
C LYS A 64 5.69 2.10 -9.94
N THR A 65 5.36 3.29 -10.43
CA THR A 65 6.08 4.51 -10.07
C THR A 65 5.98 4.80 -8.57
N THR A 66 4.76 4.77 -8.01
CA THR A 66 4.52 5.08 -6.59
C THR A 66 5.22 4.09 -5.67
N SER A 67 5.12 2.79 -5.95
CA SER A 67 5.78 1.75 -5.14
C SER A 67 7.31 1.82 -5.22
N ARG A 68 7.87 2.19 -6.38
CA ARG A 68 9.31 2.40 -6.53
C ARG A 68 9.81 3.56 -5.67
N GLU A 69 9.07 4.67 -5.64
CA GLU A 69 9.38 5.84 -4.82
C GLU A 69 9.23 5.56 -3.32
N ALA A 70 8.30 4.67 -2.96
CA ALA A 70 7.99 4.29 -1.58
C ALA A 70 8.78 3.07 -1.07
N LEU A 71 9.85 2.64 -1.74
CA LEU A 71 10.62 1.47 -1.32
C LEU A 71 11.14 1.62 0.13
N GLY A 72 10.84 0.62 0.96
CA GLY A 72 11.18 0.62 2.38
C GLY A 72 10.32 1.57 3.23
N GLN A 73 9.33 2.24 2.65
CA GLN A 73 8.39 3.12 3.33
C GLN A 73 6.99 2.47 3.40
N PRO A 74 6.13 2.93 4.32
CA PRO A 74 4.72 2.56 4.32
C PRO A 74 4.02 3.06 3.05
N LEU A 75 3.09 2.28 2.54
CA LEU A 75 2.18 2.61 1.44
C LEU A 75 0.76 2.35 1.90
N ASN A 76 -0.06 3.40 1.93
CA ASN A 76 -1.49 3.30 2.13
C ASN A 76 -2.14 2.92 0.79
N LEU A 77 -3.00 1.92 0.84
CA LEU A 77 -3.79 1.49 -0.29
C LEU A 77 -5.26 1.81 -0.01
N SER A 78 -5.88 2.55 -0.92
CA SER A 78 -7.33 2.77 -0.92
C SER A 78 -7.95 2.30 -2.22
N ILE A 79 -9.20 1.85 -2.14
CA ILE A 79 -10.02 1.51 -3.30
C ILE A 79 -11.34 2.26 -3.15
N ASN A 80 -11.73 2.99 -4.20
CA ASN A 80 -12.94 3.83 -4.22
C ASN A 80 -13.01 4.81 -3.03
N GLY A 81 -11.86 5.38 -2.65
CA GLY A 81 -11.73 6.29 -1.51
C GLY A 81 -11.81 5.62 -0.14
N GLN A 82 -11.98 4.30 -0.07
CA GLN A 82 -11.95 3.55 1.19
C GLN A 82 -10.56 2.97 1.43
N HIS A 83 -9.98 3.29 2.60
CA HIS A 83 -8.72 2.68 3.03
C HIS A 83 -8.86 1.15 3.18
N VAL A 84 -7.92 0.43 2.60
CA VAL A 84 -7.91 -1.04 2.57
C VAL A 84 -6.78 -1.62 3.40
N SER A 85 -5.57 -1.07 3.26
CA SER A 85 -4.42 -1.52 4.01
C SER A 85 -3.30 -0.48 4.03
N THR A 86 -2.37 -0.64 4.98
CA THR A 86 -1.08 0.06 4.98
C THR A 86 0.00 -1.00 5.10
N THR A 87 0.95 -1.03 4.17
CA THR A 87 2.04 -2.03 4.18
C THR A 87 3.37 -1.40 3.81
N THR A 88 4.47 -2.00 4.26
CA THR A 88 5.80 -1.57 3.81
C THR A 88 6.05 -2.11 2.41
N VAL A 89 6.51 -1.23 1.52
CA VAL A 89 6.82 -1.63 0.14
C VAL A 89 8.20 -2.27 0.10
N HIS A 90 8.24 -3.53 -0.33
CA HIS A 90 9.49 -4.28 -0.49
C HIS A 90 9.92 -4.43 -1.96
N SER A 91 9.00 -4.22 -2.90
CA SER A 91 9.25 -4.30 -4.33
C SER A 91 8.28 -3.42 -5.10
N GLU A 92 8.61 -3.11 -6.35
CA GLU A 92 7.69 -2.46 -7.27
C GLU A 92 6.42 -3.32 -7.45
N LEU A 93 5.27 -2.65 -7.49
CA LEU A 93 3.98 -3.27 -7.80
C LEU A 93 3.80 -3.40 -9.32
N GLY A 94 3.19 -4.50 -9.74
CA GLY A 94 2.93 -4.81 -11.14
C GLY A 94 1.44 -4.79 -11.50
N GLU A 95 1.12 -5.31 -12.68
CA GLU A 95 -0.26 -5.38 -13.21
C GLU A 95 -1.16 -6.31 -12.39
N LEU A 96 -0.60 -7.36 -11.79
CA LEU A 96 -1.31 -8.28 -10.91
C LEU A 96 -1.06 -7.89 -9.46
N LEU A 97 -2.13 -7.50 -8.76
CA LEU A 97 -2.06 -7.12 -7.35
C LEU A 97 -2.93 -8.06 -6.52
N ARG A 98 -2.34 -8.57 -5.43
CA ARG A 98 -3.04 -9.35 -4.41
C ARG A 98 -3.16 -8.53 -3.15
N ILE A 99 -4.39 -8.31 -2.72
CA ILE A 99 -4.73 -7.51 -1.56
C ILE A 99 -5.36 -8.44 -0.53
N VAL A 100 -4.78 -8.51 0.66
CA VAL A 100 -5.32 -9.28 1.78
C VAL A 100 -5.82 -8.30 2.81
N MET A 101 -7.07 -8.45 3.25
CA MET A 101 -7.70 -7.53 4.19
C MET A 101 -8.57 -8.26 5.22
N PRO A 102 -8.76 -7.69 6.42
CA PRO A 102 -9.70 -8.22 7.39
C PRO A 102 -11.13 -8.23 6.86
N ARG A 103 -11.95 -9.17 7.35
CA ARG A 103 -13.38 -9.28 6.98
C ARG A 103 -14.18 -7.98 7.16
N HIS A 104 -13.88 -7.17 8.18
CA HIS A 104 -14.61 -5.91 8.41
C HIS A 104 -14.34 -4.87 7.31
N VAL A 105 -13.09 -4.76 6.84
CA VAL A 105 -12.71 -3.90 5.70
C VAL A 105 -13.40 -4.40 4.43
N ALA A 106 -13.35 -5.70 4.18
CA ALA A 106 -13.98 -6.31 3.01
C ALA A 106 -15.49 -6.07 2.96
N LYS A 107 -16.19 -6.19 4.10
CA LYS A 107 -17.64 -5.91 4.20
C LYS A 107 -17.99 -4.48 3.81
N SER A 108 -17.13 -3.52 4.12
CA SER A 108 -17.31 -2.12 3.75
C SER A 108 -16.96 -1.87 2.28
N LEU A 109 -15.90 -2.52 1.79
CA LEU A 109 -15.38 -2.32 0.43
C LEU A 109 -16.26 -2.97 -0.64
N LEU A 110 -16.71 -4.20 -0.40
CA LEU A 110 -17.38 -5.06 -1.38
C LEU A 110 -18.55 -4.42 -2.13
N PRO A 111 -19.48 -3.72 -1.45
CA PRO A 111 -20.58 -3.04 -2.13
C PRO A 111 -20.12 -1.98 -3.13
N THR A 112 -18.94 -1.40 -2.94
CA THR A 112 -18.40 -0.35 -3.82
C THR A 112 -17.69 -0.91 -5.06
N LEU A 113 -17.35 -2.21 -5.07
CA LEU A 113 -16.63 -2.83 -6.19
C LEU A 113 -17.55 -3.16 -7.37
N ILE A 114 -18.86 -3.19 -7.13
CA ILE A 114 -19.88 -3.55 -8.10
C ILE A 114 -20.70 -2.28 -8.35
N GLU A 115 -20.21 -1.43 -9.25
CA GLU A 115 -20.97 -0.30 -9.81
C GLU A 115 -21.52 -0.65 -11.20
#